data_AF-A0A849SRL0-F1
#
_entry.id   AF-A0A849SRL0-F1
#
_cell.length_a   1.000
_cell.length_b   1.000
_cell.length_c   1.000
_cell.angle_alpha   90.00
_cell.angle_beta   90.00
_cell.angle_gamma   90.00
#
_symmetry.space_group_name_H-M   'P 1'
#
loop_
_entity.id
_entity.type
_entity.pdbx_description
1 polymer ?
#
loop_
_entity_poly.entity_id
_entity_poly.type
_entity_poly.pdbx_seq_one_letter_code
_entity_poly.pdbx_strand_id
1 'polypeptide(L)'
;MRVEDIKPLLARGRIDPAAALPELRKLAESDQWQTREVAATGLVEIGKRHPAEVLREARRWAEARDLNVRRAASEGLRGIVKLDPGAVRPVLDILRADPELYVKKSVANVLRNASAKHPDFVLDLCRQWARSRNPHTRWIVKDGLRKLKGLRPGETAAILDSLAGSA
;
A
#
# COMPACT_ATOMS: atom_id res chain seq x y z
N MET A 1 -21.30 7.19 -2.20
CA MET A 1 -20.55 8.30 -1.60
C MET A 1 -19.38 8.66 -2.50
N ARG A 2 -19.02 9.94 -2.53
CA ARG A 2 -17.91 10.52 -3.29
C ARG A 2 -16.99 11.28 -2.34
N VAL A 3 -15.80 11.65 -2.82
CA VAL A 3 -14.80 12.36 -2.00
C VAL A 3 -15.31 13.74 -1.59
N GLU A 4 -16.16 14.36 -2.40
CA GLU A 4 -16.80 15.66 -2.12
C GLU A 4 -17.65 15.61 -0.85
N ASP A 5 -18.25 14.45 -0.56
CA ASP A 5 -19.14 14.27 0.59
C ASP A 5 -18.36 14.26 1.92
N ILE A 6 -17.04 13.99 1.89
CA ILE A 6 -16.17 13.97 3.08
C ILE A 6 -15.28 15.21 3.21
N LYS A 7 -15.52 16.27 2.43
CA LYS A 7 -14.73 17.52 2.52
C LYS A 7 -14.59 18.07 3.95
N PRO A 8 -15.64 18.15 4.78
CA PRO A 8 -15.51 18.59 6.17
C PRO A 8 -14.65 17.65 7.03
N LEU A 9 -14.74 16.34 6.79
CA LEU A 9 -13.90 15.35 7.46
C LEU A 9 -12.42 15.55 7.11
N LEU A 10 -12.11 15.75 5.82
CA LEU A 10 -10.75 16.02 5.36
C LEU A 10 -10.21 17.36 5.90
N ALA A 11 -11.05 18.39 5.97
CA ALA A 11 -10.66 19.68 6.54
C ALA A 11 -10.22 19.52 8.00
N ARG A 12 -11.01 18.81 8.82
CA ARG A 12 -10.65 18.49 10.21
C ARG A 12 -9.39 17.61 10.28
N GLY A 13 -9.34 16.54 9.48
CA GLY A 13 -8.20 15.61 9.45
C GLY A 13 -6.86 16.24 9.04
N ARG A 14 -6.89 17.32 8.26
CA ARG A 14 -5.69 18.09 7.90
C ARG A 14 -5.17 18.95 9.05
N ILE A 15 -6.00 19.24 10.06
CA ILE A 15 -5.61 19.97 11.27
C ILE A 15 -5.26 18.97 12.37
N ASP A 16 -6.17 18.01 12.60
CA ASP A 16 -6.03 16.93 13.59
C ASP A 16 -6.44 15.59 12.96
N PRO A 17 -5.46 14.73 12.61
CA PRO A 17 -5.73 13.39 12.08
C PRO A 17 -6.61 12.53 12.99
N ALA A 18 -6.52 12.68 14.32
CA ALA A 18 -7.29 11.88 15.26
C ALA A 18 -8.80 12.12 15.13
N ALA A 19 -9.20 13.31 14.68
CA ALA A 19 -10.60 13.64 14.40
C ALA A 19 -11.16 13.01 13.11
N ALA A 20 -10.31 12.44 12.23
CA ALA A 20 -10.72 11.91 10.94
C ALA A 20 -10.42 10.42 10.73
N LEU A 21 -9.30 9.93 11.26
CA LEU A 21 -8.86 8.54 11.03
C LEU A 21 -9.87 7.47 11.50
N PRO A 22 -10.56 7.62 12.66
CA PRO A 22 -11.60 6.67 13.06
C PRO A 22 -12.78 6.62 12.09
N GLU A 23 -13.20 7.76 11.55
CA GLU A 23 -14.30 7.80 10.57
C GLU A 23 -13.86 7.20 9.23
N LEU A 24 -12.63 7.51 8.76
CA LEU A 24 -12.08 6.89 7.57
C LEU A 24 -11.97 5.36 7.72
N ARG A 25 -11.73 4.86 8.93
CA ARG A 25 -11.76 3.41 9.19
C ARG A 25 -13.15 2.83 8.96
N LYS A 26 -14.21 3.43 9.51
CA LYS A 26 -15.60 3.00 9.29
C LYS A 26 -15.96 3.00 7.80
N LEU A 27 -15.48 4.01 7.06
CA LEU A 27 -15.66 4.05 5.61
C LEU A 27 -14.90 2.93 4.89
N ALA A 28 -13.72 2.55 5.38
CA ALA A 28 -12.97 1.44 4.82
C ALA A 28 -13.68 0.09 5.03
N GLU A 29 -14.45 -0.07 6.11
CA GLU A 29 -15.20 -1.30 6.46
C GLU A 29 -16.51 -1.45 5.65
N SER A 30 -16.86 -0.50 4.78
CA SER A 30 -18.12 -0.53 4.02
C SER A 30 -18.16 -1.62 2.94
N ASP A 31 -19.33 -2.25 2.77
CA ASP A 31 -19.61 -3.15 1.64
C ASP A 31 -19.57 -2.45 0.28
N GLN A 32 -19.82 -1.14 0.25
CA GLN A 32 -19.84 -0.35 -0.98
C GLN A 32 -18.42 0.03 -1.42
N TRP A 33 -18.01 -0.44 -2.60
CA TRP A 33 -16.64 -0.23 -3.08
C TRP A 33 -16.29 1.25 -3.24
N GLN A 34 -17.24 2.08 -3.68
CA GLN A 34 -17.04 3.53 -3.83
C GLN A 34 -16.71 4.19 -2.48
N THR A 35 -17.37 3.74 -1.41
CA THR A 35 -17.11 4.24 -0.05
C THR A 35 -15.70 3.89 0.41
N ARG A 36 -15.22 2.68 0.08
CA ARG A 36 -13.85 2.27 0.40
C ARG A 36 -12.80 3.08 -0.38
N GLU A 37 -13.05 3.44 -1.62
CA GLU A 37 -12.16 4.33 -2.38
C GLU A 37 -12.12 5.75 -1.80
N VAL A 38 -13.24 6.24 -1.27
CA VAL A 38 -13.30 7.52 -0.55
C VAL A 38 -12.44 7.45 0.72
N ALA A 39 -12.51 6.36 1.48
CA ALA A 39 -11.64 6.14 2.64
C ALA A 39 -10.14 6.15 2.28
N ALA A 40 -9.78 5.38 1.25
CA ALA A 40 -8.40 5.31 0.74
C ALA A 40 -7.89 6.68 0.28
N THR A 41 -8.73 7.44 -0.45
CA THR A 41 -8.39 8.81 -0.88
C THR A 41 -8.19 9.72 0.32
N GLY A 42 -9.05 9.62 1.34
CA GLY A 42 -8.91 10.41 2.56
C GLY A 42 -7.61 10.15 3.32
N LEU A 43 -7.20 8.88 3.43
CA LEU A 43 -5.89 8.51 4.02
C LEU A 43 -4.73 9.13 3.25
N VAL A 44 -4.76 9.06 1.91
CA VAL A 44 -3.73 9.68 1.06
C VAL A 44 -3.68 11.19 1.26
N GLU A 45 -4.83 11.87 1.31
CA GLU A 45 -4.89 13.32 1.49
C GLU A 45 -4.40 13.77 2.87
N ILE A 46 -4.76 13.06 3.95
CA ILE A 46 -4.26 13.36 5.30
C ILE A 46 -2.77 13.05 5.40
N GLY A 47 -2.31 11.93 4.81
CA GLY A 47 -0.91 11.50 4.84
C GLY A 47 0.05 12.46 4.16
N LYS A 48 -0.42 13.35 3.27
CA LYS A 48 0.39 14.45 2.72
C LYS A 48 0.88 15.43 3.77
N ARG A 49 0.15 15.60 4.88
CA ARG A 49 0.49 16.53 5.98
C ARG A 49 0.89 15.80 7.25
N HIS A 50 0.29 14.64 7.49
CA HIS A 50 0.42 13.88 8.74
C HIS A 50 0.85 12.43 8.45
N PRO A 51 2.04 12.23 7.83
CA PRO A 51 2.48 10.90 7.41
C PRO A 51 2.71 9.97 8.60
N ALA A 52 3.22 10.47 9.73
CA ALA A 52 3.53 9.66 10.91
C ALA A 52 2.26 9.06 11.55
N GLU A 53 1.20 9.85 11.66
CA GLU A 53 -0.10 9.44 12.19
C GLU A 53 -0.77 8.41 11.28
N VAL A 54 -0.75 8.65 9.96
CA VAL A 54 -1.30 7.71 8.98
C VAL A 54 -0.51 6.40 8.99
N LEU A 55 0.82 6.44 9.06
CA LEU A 55 1.65 5.22 9.16
C LEU A 55 1.37 4.44 10.44
N ARG A 56 1.22 5.13 11.58
CA ARG A 56 0.89 4.52 12.86
C ARG A 56 -0.43 3.75 12.80
N GLU A 57 -1.48 4.38 12.25
CA GLU A 57 -2.77 3.71 12.08
C GLU A 57 -2.73 2.62 11.00
N ALA A 58 -2.09 2.87 9.86
CA ALA A 58 -1.94 1.88 8.80
C ALA A 58 -1.23 0.61 9.30
N ARG A 59 -0.23 0.73 10.18
CA ARG A 59 0.42 -0.44 10.81
C ARG A 59 -0.56 -1.28 11.61
N ARG A 60 -1.45 -0.66 12.39
CA ARG A 60 -2.51 -1.36 13.16
C ARG A 60 -3.56 -1.97 12.23
N TRP A 61 -3.94 -1.25 11.19
CA TRP A 61 -4.98 -1.65 10.25
C TRP A 61 -4.52 -2.79 9.34
N ALA A 62 -3.22 -2.90 9.08
CA ALA A 62 -2.63 -4.01 8.34
C ALA A 62 -2.79 -5.37 9.03
N GLU A 63 -3.03 -5.39 10.35
CA GLU A 63 -3.28 -6.60 11.14
C GLU A 63 -4.78 -6.88 11.34
N ALA A 64 -5.66 -6.07 10.76
CA ALA A 64 -7.11 -6.21 10.94
C ALA A 64 -7.67 -7.50 10.32
N ARG A 65 -8.70 -8.06 10.96
CA ARG A 65 -9.44 -9.22 10.42
C ARG A 65 -10.11 -8.91 9.08
N ASP A 66 -10.65 -7.70 8.95
CA ASP A 66 -11.30 -7.23 7.72
C ASP A 66 -10.26 -6.91 6.63
N LEU A 67 -10.39 -7.60 5.49
CA LEU A 67 -9.55 -7.39 4.31
C LEU A 67 -9.66 -5.98 3.73
N ASN A 68 -10.81 -5.32 3.88
CA ASN A 68 -11.02 -3.97 3.37
C ASN A 68 -10.21 -2.95 4.17
N VAL A 69 -10.11 -3.14 5.49
CA VAL A 69 -9.28 -2.32 6.38
C VAL A 69 -7.79 -2.54 6.08
N ARG A 70 -7.36 -3.79 5.87
CA ARG A 70 -5.98 -4.09 5.44
C ARG A 70 -5.65 -3.47 4.08
N ARG A 71 -6.59 -3.50 3.12
CA ARG A 71 -6.43 -2.82 1.83
C ARG A 71 -6.32 -1.31 2.01
N ALA A 72 -7.15 -0.69 2.85
CA ALA A 72 -7.07 0.74 3.12
C ALA A 72 -5.73 1.14 3.74
N ALA A 73 -5.19 0.32 4.65
CA ALA A 73 -3.86 0.50 5.22
C ALA A 73 -2.78 0.58 4.12
N SER A 74 -2.84 -0.32 3.13
CA SER A 74 -1.93 -0.30 1.97
C SER A 74 -2.15 0.92 1.06
N GLU A 75 -3.39 1.28 0.73
CA GLU A 75 -3.64 2.44 -0.15
C GLU A 75 -3.15 3.75 0.44
N GLY A 76 -3.30 3.96 1.75
CA GLY A 76 -2.82 5.16 2.44
C GLY A 76 -1.32 5.41 2.23
N LEU A 77 -0.54 4.35 1.97
CA LEU A 77 0.91 4.43 1.73
C LEU A 77 1.27 5.05 0.38
N ARG A 78 0.35 5.09 -0.60
CA ARG A 78 0.68 5.48 -2.00
C ARG A 78 1.20 6.91 -2.14
N GLY A 79 0.77 7.81 -1.25
CA GLY A 79 1.31 9.17 -1.16
C GLY A 79 2.68 9.19 -0.49
N ILE A 80 2.80 8.49 0.64
CA ILE A 80 3.96 8.50 1.53
C ILE A 80 5.16 7.81 0.88
N VAL A 81 4.96 6.67 0.21
CA VAL A 81 6.05 5.90 -0.44
C VAL A 81 6.81 6.69 -1.51
N LYS A 82 6.19 7.73 -2.09
CA LYS A 82 6.83 8.61 -3.08
C LYS A 82 7.76 9.64 -2.45
N LEU A 83 7.59 9.92 -1.16
CA LEU A 83 8.34 10.92 -0.40
C LEU A 83 9.39 10.22 0.47
N ASP A 84 8.97 9.23 1.25
CA ASP A 84 9.82 8.41 2.12
C ASP A 84 9.44 6.93 1.94
N PRO A 85 10.09 6.21 1.02
CA PRO A 85 9.82 4.80 0.79
C PRO A 85 10.22 3.93 1.99
N GLY A 86 11.20 4.34 2.80
CA GLY A 86 11.63 3.59 3.97
C GLY A 86 10.56 3.54 5.05
N ALA A 87 9.86 4.66 5.27
CA ALA A 87 8.85 4.78 6.31
C ALA A 87 7.63 3.87 6.12
N VAL A 88 7.28 3.50 4.87
CA VAL A 88 6.12 2.62 4.61
C VAL A 88 6.44 1.12 4.84
N ARG A 89 7.72 0.77 4.97
CA ARG A 89 8.17 -0.61 4.98
C ARG A 89 7.56 -1.47 6.08
N PRO A 90 7.43 -1.01 7.34
CA PRO A 90 6.80 -1.81 8.39
C PRO A 90 5.38 -2.26 8.04
N VAL A 91 4.60 -1.44 7.34
CA VAL A 91 3.23 -1.79 6.91
C VAL A 91 3.27 -2.78 5.74
N LEU A 92 4.18 -2.57 4.77
CA LEU A 92 4.36 -3.48 3.64
C LEU A 92 4.79 -4.88 4.10
N ASP A 93 5.68 -4.98 5.09
CA ASP A 93 6.17 -6.27 5.59
C ASP A 93 5.08 -7.07 6.32
N ILE A 94 4.09 -6.41 6.96
CA ILE A 94 2.89 -7.07 7.52
C ILE A 94 2.03 -7.65 6.39
N LEU A 95 1.80 -6.88 5.33
CA LEU A 95 0.88 -7.24 4.24
C LEU A 95 1.51 -8.12 3.14
N ARG A 96 2.83 -8.35 3.16
CA ARG A 96 3.56 -9.02 2.07
C ARG A 96 3.13 -10.46 1.79
N ALA A 97 2.38 -11.08 2.69
CA ALA A 97 1.92 -12.47 2.58
C ALA A 97 0.39 -12.59 2.67
N ASP A 98 -0.34 -11.48 2.52
CA ASP A 98 -1.80 -11.46 2.63
C ASP A 98 -2.46 -12.44 1.64
N PRO A 99 -3.38 -13.31 2.09
CA PRO A 99 -4.04 -14.27 1.21
C PRO A 99 -4.97 -13.58 0.20
N GLU A 100 -5.50 -12.41 0.53
CA GLU A 100 -6.55 -11.75 -0.23
C GLU A 100 -5.99 -11.05 -1.48
N LEU A 101 -6.52 -11.41 -2.65
CA LEU A 101 -6.09 -10.81 -3.92
C LEU A 101 -6.31 -9.29 -3.94
N TYR A 102 -7.38 -8.82 -3.30
CA TYR A 102 -7.69 -7.39 -3.22
C TYR A 102 -6.61 -6.61 -2.47
N VAL A 103 -6.13 -7.15 -1.34
CA VAL A 103 -5.03 -6.55 -0.56
C VAL A 103 -3.72 -6.63 -1.32
N LYS A 104 -3.37 -7.80 -1.86
CA LYS A 104 -2.14 -8.00 -2.65
C LYS A 104 -2.02 -7.01 -3.82
N LYS A 105 -3.12 -6.79 -4.57
CA LYS A 105 -3.18 -5.81 -5.67
C LYS A 105 -2.84 -4.40 -5.18
N SER A 106 -3.32 -4.02 -3.99
CA SER A 106 -3.01 -2.73 -3.38
C SER A 106 -1.54 -2.63 -3.00
N VAL A 107 -0.96 -3.65 -2.35
CA VAL A 107 0.47 -3.67 -1.98
C VAL A 107 1.34 -3.54 -3.23
N ALA A 108 1.06 -4.31 -4.27
CA ALA A 108 1.75 -4.20 -5.55
C ALA A 108 1.60 -2.81 -6.20
N ASN A 109 0.46 -2.15 -6.00
CA ASN A 109 0.24 -0.78 -6.45
C ASN A 109 1.12 0.22 -5.69
N VAL A 110 1.33 0.05 -4.38
CA VAL A 110 2.27 0.89 -3.61
C VAL A 110 3.67 0.79 -4.21
N LEU A 111 4.14 -0.43 -4.50
CA LEU A 111 5.44 -0.66 -5.16
C LEU A 111 5.54 0.05 -6.53
N ARG A 112 4.50 -0.08 -7.38
CA ARG A 112 4.46 0.61 -8.68
C ARG A 112 4.44 2.14 -8.56
N ASN A 113 3.83 2.67 -7.49
CA ASN A 113 3.81 4.11 -7.24
C ASN A 113 5.21 4.62 -6.87
N ALA A 114 6.02 3.79 -6.20
CA ALA A 114 7.40 4.11 -5.85
C ALA A 114 8.36 3.98 -7.04
N SER A 115 8.13 3.03 -7.96
CA SER A 115 9.09 2.62 -9.01
C SER A 115 9.72 3.74 -9.84
N ALA A 116 9.01 4.85 -10.08
CA ALA A 116 9.54 5.94 -10.89
C ALA A 116 10.52 6.86 -10.13
N LYS A 117 10.32 7.02 -8.82
CA LYS A 117 11.15 7.91 -7.98
C LYS A 117 12.19 7.14 -7.17
N HIS A 118 11.83 5.92 -6.76
CA HIS A 118 12.59 5.08 -5.86
C HIS A 118 12.73 3.65 -6.44
N PRO A 119 13.31 3.49 -7.64
CA PRO A 119 13.43 2.18 -8.29
C PRO A 119 14.25 1.20 -7.44
N ASP A 120 15.36 1.65 -6.83
CA ASP A 120 16.26 0.77 -6.07
C ASP A 120 15.57 0.23 -4.80
N PHE A 121 14.79 1.06 -4.10
CA PHE A 121 13.95 0.60 -2.99
C PHE A 121 13.02 -0.55 -3.40
N VAL A 122 12.35 -0.43 -4.55
CA VAL A 122 11.43 -1.46 -5.03
C VAL A 122 12.19 -2.71 -5.45
N LEU A 123 13.32 -2.57 -6.15
CA LEU A 123 14.15 -3.69 -6.57
C LEU A 123 14.70 -4.46 -5.36
N ASP A 124 15.24 -3.77 -4.36
CA ASP A 124 15.80 -4.39 -3.16
C ASP A 124 14.74 -5.11 -2.34
N LEU A 125 13.59 -4.47 -2.14
CA LEU A 125 12.47 -5.10 -1.45
C LEU A 125 11.97 -6.34 -2.20
N CYS A 126 11.82 -6.25 -3.53
CA CYS A 126 11.42 -7.38 -4.37
C CYS A 126 12.46 -8.50 -4.40
N ARG A 127 13.77 -8.19 -4.45
CA ARG A 127 14.85 -9.19 -4.32
C ARG A 127 14.75 -9.92 -2.99
N GLN A 128 14.50 -9.19 -1.90
CA GLN A 128 14.33 -9.81 -0.60
C GLN A 128 13.09 -10.70 -0.55
N TRP A 129 11.95 -10.21 -1.04
CA TRP A 129 10.69 -10.93 -1.02
C TRP A 129 10.68 -12.13 -1.99
N ALA A 130 11.44 -12.10 -3.07
CA ALA A 130 11.57 -13.21 -4.02
C ALA A 130 12.17 -14.48 -3.39
N ARG A 131 12.93 -14.33 -2.29
CA ARG A 131 13.46 -15.47 -1.50
C ARG A 131 12.37 -16.22 -0.73
N SER A 132 11.17 -15.66 -0.59
CA SER A 132 10.05 -16.32 0.07
C SER A 132 9.44 -17.39 -0.83
N ARG A 133 9.14 -18.57 -0.28
CA ARG A 133 8.33 -19.60 -0.96
C ARG A 133 6.83 -19.32 -0.90
N ASN A 134 6.40 -18.31 -0.13
CA ASN A 134 4.98 -17.98 -0.01
C ASN A 134 4.42 -17.49 -1.36
N PRO A 135 3.37 -18.14 -1.91
CA PRO A 135 2.84 -17.81 -3.23
C PRO A 135 2.23 -16.40 -3.29
N HIS A 136 1.72 -15.89 -2.18
CA HIS A 136 1.17 -14.54 -2.08
C HIS A 136 2.25 -13.47 -2.19
N THR A 137 3.36 -13.65 -1.49
CA THR A 137 4.52 -12.76 -1.60
C THR A 137 5.08 -12.75 -3.01
N ARG A 138 5.24 -13.92 -3.61
CA ARG A 138 5.76 -14.06 -4.99
C ARG A 138 4.83 -13.43 -6.02
N TRP A 139 3.52 -13.52 -5.80
CA TRP A 139 2.52 -12.81 -6.62
C TRP A 139 2.72 -11.29 -6.54
N ILE A 140 2.91 -10.74 -5.33
CA ILE A 140 3.14 -9.30 -5.15
C ILE A 140 4.41 -8.85 -5.85
N VAL A 141 5.51 -9.62 -5.74
CA VAL A 141 6.77 -9.31 -6.45
C VAL A 141 6.54 -9.23 -7.96
N LYS A 142 5.87 -10.24 -8.55
CA LYS A 142 5.58 -10.27 -9.99
C LYS A 142 4.75 -9.06 -10.45
N ASP A 143 3.71 -8.71 -9.70
CA ASP A 143 2.81 -7.61 -10.06
C ASP A 143 3.42 -6.22 -9.76
N GLY A 144 4.14 -6.08 -8.65
CA GLY A 144 4.80 -4.84 -8.23
C GLY A 144 5.91 -4.39 -9.19
N LEU A 145 6.64 -5.34 -9.78
CA LEU A 145 7.72 -5.07 -10.73
C LEU A 145 7.24 -4.66 -12.14
N ARG A 146 5.94 -4.73 -12.45
CA ARG A 146 5.43 -4.48 -13.82
C ARG A 146 5.89 -3.16 -14.41
N LYS A 147 5.95 -2.10 -13.60
CA LYS A 147 6.42 -0.78 -14.05
C LYS A 147 7.93 -0.74 -14.27
N LEU A 148 8.70 -1.46 -13.45
CA LEU A 148 10.15 -1.53 -13.58
C LEU A 148 10.63 -2.37 -14.76
N LYS A 149 9.79 -3.24 -15.33
CA LYS A 149 10.13 -3.96 -16.57
C LYS A 149 10.60 -3.04 -17.70
N GLY A 150 10.01 -1.85 -17.83
CA GLY A 150 10.42 -0.86 -18.84
C GLY A 150 11.56 0.05 -18.39
N LEU A 151 11.76 0.25 -17.09
CA LEU A 151 12.74 1.19 -16.54
C LEU A 151 14.09 0.54 -16.20
N ARG A 152 14.04 -0.71 -15.75
CA ARG A 152 15.17 -1.52 -15.23
C ARG A 152 14.98 -2.98 -15.67
N PRO A 153 14.97 -3.28 -17.00
CA PRO A 153 14.59 -4.58 -17.53
C PRO A 153 15.48 -5.72 -17.04
N GLY A 154 16.81 -5.55 -17.05
CA GLY A 154 17.75 -6.60 -16.65
C GLY A 154 17.62 -7.01 -15.18
N GLU A 155 17.57 -6.03 -14.27
CA GLU A 155 17.39 -6.31 -12.84
C GLU A 155 16.01 -6.90 -12.54
N THR A 156 14.98 -6.44 -13.24
CA THR A 156 13.64 -6.99 -13.10
C THR A 156 13.58 -8.44 -13.58
N ALA A 157 14.19 -8.75 -14.73
CA ALA A 157 14.25 -10.11 -15.26
C ALA A 157 14.95 -11.05 -14.28
N ALA A 158 16.12 -10.67 -13.76
CA ALA A 158 16.86 -11.48 -12.78
C ALA A 158 16.02 -11.82 -11.54
N ILE A 159 15.23 -10.87 -11.01
CA ILE A 159 14.33 -11.14 -9.88
C ILE A 159 13.23 -12.12 -10.28
N LEU A 160 12.60 -11.93 -11.45
CA LEU A 160 11.51 -12.79 -11.91
C LEU A 160 11.98 -14.21 -12.21
N ASP A 161 13.18 -14.38 -12.76
CA ASP A 161 13.78 -15.69 -13.03
C ASP A 161 14.08 -16.44 -11.73
N SER A 162 14.54 -15.72 -10.70
CA SER A 162 14.74 -16.31 -9.35
C SER A 162 13.44 -16.83 -8.73
N LEU A 163 12.29 -16.27 -9.12
CA LEU A 163 11.00 -16.84 -8.73
C LEU A 163 10.85 -18.21 -9.39
N ALA A 164 11.02 -18.34 -10.71
CA ALA A 164 10.81 -19.58 -11.44
C ALA A 164 11.70 -20.74 -10.96
N GLY A 165 12.96 -20.47 -10.61
CA GLY A 165 13.90 -21.49 -10.12
C GLY A 165 13.70 -21.98 -8.68
N SER A 166 12.77 -21.38 -7.93
CA SER A 166 12.47 -21.76 -6.54
C SER A 166 11.21 -22.63 -6.38
N ALA A 167 10.68 -23.16 -7.50
CA ALA A 167 9.52 -24.05 -7.52
C ALA A 167 9.86 -25.42 -6.92
#